data_AF-J6EKV2-F1
#
_entry.id   AF-J6EKV2-F1
#
_cell.length_a   1.000
_cell.length_b   1.000
_cell.length_c   1.000
_cell.angle_alpha   90.00
_cell.angle_beta   90.00
_cell.angle_gamma   90.00
#
_symmetry.space_group_name_H-M   'P 1'
#
loop_
_entity.id
_entity.type
_entity.pdbx_description
1 polymer ?
#
loop_
_entity_poly.entity_id
_entity_poly.type
_entity_poly.pdbx_seq_one_letter_code
_entity_poly.pdbx_strand_id
1 'polypeptide(L)'
;MLAITKRLMSSDVRSRMLLSSLNGDVAGALALLRQQQKTSVDVELLHTMLAQAAALAHVETIAYMWYQHVMPRRLAVEGRLLCDMAGVALHQDKLFLPAQFLLHHQAMGPDRGTSPESEAVEFELRRVKVEAFARGTMHSTALREKWKVFLQEMDTLPGRPPLRLRDFPQLAKAVGVAAGQQPELTGTLALFGRQPVVVKNEWSLPLLLAGVLWHVPGPAQARRVLAEFGQCYRGLPLVDAELVIKRRGFEINV
;
A
#
# COMPACT_ATOMS: atom_id res chain seq x y z
N MET A 1 -36.98 -16.92 20.65
CA MET A 1 -35.67 -16.57 21.24
C MET A 1 -34.69 -17.68 20.88
N LEU A 2 -33.91 -17.54 19.80
CA LEU A 2 -32.90 -18.53 19.42
C LEU A 2 -31.59 -18.19 20.14
N ALA A 3 -31.32 -18.88 21.23
CA ALA A 3 -30.03 -18.82 21.90
C ALA A 3 -28.98 -19.49 20.99
N ILE A 4 -28.29 -18.69 20.18
CA ILE A 4 -27.11 -19.16 19.42
C ILE A 4 -25.97 -19.28 20.43
N THR A 5 -25.89 -20.42 21.10
CA THR A 5 -24.69 -20.82 21.84
C THR A 5 -23.57 -21.07 20.84
N LYS A 6 -22.72 -20.06 20.62
CA LYS A 6 -21.46 -20.25 19.89
C LYS A 6 -20.66 -21.33 20.59
N ARG A 7 -20.39 -22.46 19.92
CA ARG A 7 -19.43 -23.44 20.42
C ARG A 7 -18.05 -22.81 20.39
N LEU A 8 -17.39 -22.79 21.54
CA LEU A 8 -15.97 -22.48 21.67
C LEU A 8 -15.15 -23.69 21.23
N MET A 9 -13.96 -23.43 20.70
CA MET A 9 -13.07 -24.49 20.24
C MET A 9 -12.57 -25.29 21.44
N SER A 10 -12.49 -26.61 21.32
CA SER A 10 -11.94 -27.43 22.39
C SER A 10 -10.46 -27.08 22.61
N SER A 11 -10.01 -27.16 23.87
CA SER A 11 -8.63 -26.84 24.24
C SER A 11 -7.61 -27.66 23.44
N ASP A 12 -7.87 -28.95 23.24
CA ASP A 12 -7.00 -29.84 22.45
C ASP A 12 -6.86 -29.40 20.99
N VAL A 13 -7.98 -29.06 20.33
CA VAL A 13 -7.95 -28.56 18.94
C VAL A 13 -7.23 -27.22 18.85
N ARG A 14 -7.42 -26.33 19.83
CA ARG A 14 -6.70 -25.05 19.92
C ARG A 14 -5.20 -25.27 20.07
N SER A 15 -4.76 -26.13 20.98
CA SER A 15 -3.34 -26.45 21.18
C SER A 15 -2.70 -27.03 19.92
N ARG A 16 -3.40 -27.93 19.22
CA ARG A 16 -2.91 -28.48 17.94
C ARG A 16 -2.76 -27.42 16.87
N MET A 17 -3.72 -26.50 16.74
CA MET A 17 -3.62 -25.38 15.79
C MET A 17 -2.49 -24.43 16.11
N LEU A 18 -2.30 -24.08 17.39
CA LEU A 18 -1.20 -23.22 17.82
C LEU A 18 0.14 -23.90 17.54
N LEU A 19 0.31 -25.16 17.93
CA LEU A 19 1.53 -25.92 17.66
C LEU A 19 1.82 -26.04 16.16
N SER A 20 0.80 -26.37 15.34
CA SER A 20 0.94 -26.42 13.88
C SER A 20 1.38 -25.08 13.30
N SER A 21 0.76 -23.98 13.75
CA SER A 21 1.09 -22.62 13.29
C SER A 21 2.50 -22.20 13.72
N LEU A 22 2.90 -22.50 14.96
CA LEU A 22 4.22 -22.17 15.50
C LEU A 22 5.34 -23.02 14.88
N ASN A 23 5.04 -24.25 14.47
CA ASN A 23 5.96 -25.12 13.73
C ASN A 23 6.05 -24.79 12.24
N GLY A 24 5.33 -23.75 11.78
CA GLY A 24 5.33 -23.29 10.40
C GLY A 24 4.41 -24.05 9.44
N ASP A 25 3.64 -25.04 9.91
CA ASP A 25 2.60 -25.70 9.12
C ASP A 25 1.27 -24.93 9.21
N VAL A 26 1.25 -23.76 8.56
CA VAL A 26 0.08 -22.88 8.50
C VAL A 26 -1.02 -23.46 7.61
N ALA A 27 -0.67 -24.24 6.59
CA ALA A 27 -1.63 -24.90 5.71
C ALA A 27 -2.40 -26.01 6.46
N GLY A 28 -1.70 -26.83 7.25
CA GLY A 28 -2.30 -27.82 8.14
C GLY A 28 -3.19 -27.18 9.21
N ALA A 29 -2.73 -26.10 9.83
CA ALA A 29 -3.52 -25.33 10.80
C ALA A 29 -4.83 -24.79 10.17
N LEU A 30 -4.76 -24.27 8.94
CA LEU A 30 -5.93 -23.80 8.20
C LEU A 30 -6.89 -24.95 7.85
N ALA A 31 -6.36 -26.11 7.45
CA ALA A 31 -7.19 -27.29 7.15
C ALA A 31 -7.97 -27.76 8.38
N LEU A 32 -7.31 -27.81 9.54
CA LEU A 32 -7.99 -28.10 10.82
C LEU A 32 -9.04 -27.04 11.14
N LEU A 33 -8.76 -25.76 10.89
CA LEU A 33 -9.70 -24.68 11.20
C LEU A 33 -10.96 -24.76 10.32
N ARG A 34 -10.80 -25.11 9.04
CA ARG A 34 -11.91 -25.33 8.12
C ARG A 34 -12.80 -26.51 8.51
N GLN A 35 -12.29 -27.48 9.27
CA GLN A 35 -13.11 -28.57 9.83
C GLN A 35 -13.99 -28.09 11.01
N GLN A 36 -13.64 -26.96 11.63
CA GLN A 36 -14.31 -26.38 12.79
C GLN A 36 -15.29 -25.25 12.41
N GLN A 37 -16.03 -25.39 11.30
CA GLN A 37 -16.79 -24.29 10.64
C GLN A 37 -17.74 -23.46 11.52
N LYS A 38 -18.18 -23.97 12.68
CA LYS A 38 -19.14 -23.28 13.57
C LYS A 38 -18.53 -22.71 14.85
N THR A 39 -17.21 -22.78 14.96
CA THR A 39 -16.52 -22.58 16.23
C THR A 39 -15.94 -21.17 16.30
N SER A 40 -16.06 -20.51 17.45
CA SER A 40 -15.48 -19.17 17.64
C SER A 40 -13.98 -19.29 17.89
N VAL A 41 -13.19 -18.60 17.06
CA VAL A 41 -11.76 -18.38 17.25
C VAL A 41 -11.60 -17.21 18.22
N ASP A 42 -10.80 -17.41 19.26
CA ASP A 42 -10.42 -16.35 20.19
C ASP A 42 -9.37 -15.40 19.59
N VAL A 43 -9.17 -14.25 20.23
CA VAL A 43 -8.32 -13.17 19.71
C VAL A 43 -6.86 -13.60 19.65
N GLU A 44 -6.38 -14.39 20.60
CA GLU A 44 -5.00 -14.84 20.68
C GLU A 44 -4.67 -15.78 19.52
N LEU A 45 -5.48 -16.84 19.32
CA LEU A 45 -5.34 -17.75 18.20
C LEU A 45 -5.45 -17.03 16.86
N LEU A 46 -6.37 -16.06 16.74
CA LEU A 46 -6.50 -15.23 15.54
C LEU A 46 -5.21 -14.48 15.21
N HIS A 47 -4.64 -13.77 16.18
CA HIS A 47 -3.41 -13.00 15.98
C HIS A 47 -2.21 -13.91 15.70
N THR A 48 -2.06 -15.02 16.43
CA THR A 48 -0.97 -15.98 16.17
C THR A 48 -1.05 -16.54 14.76
N MET A 49 -2.23 -16.98 14.31
CA MET A 49 -2.39 -17.53 12.96
C MET A 49 -2.16 -16.48 11.88
N LEU A 50 -2.67 -15.25 12.05
CA LEU A 50 -2.44 -14.16 11.11
C LEU A 50 -0.98 -13.75 11.05
N ALA A 51 -0.29 -13.64 12.19
CA ALA A 51 1.13 -13.31 12.27
C ALA A 51 2.00 -14.37 11.59
N GLN A 52 1.75 -15.65 11.87
CA GLN A 52 2.46 -16.75 11.21
C GLN A 52 2.16 -16.80 9.71
N ALA A 53 0.90 -16.59 9.32
CA ALA A 53 0.53 -16.51 7.91
C ALA A 53 1.19 -15.32 7.19
N ALA A 54 1.34 -14.18 7.85
CA ALA A 54 2.06 -13.04 7.29
C ALA A 54 3.57 -13.33 7.16
N ALA A 55 4.19 -13.86 8.21
CA ALA A 55 5.62 -14.20 8.24
C ALA A 55 5.99 -15.25 7.18
N LEU A 56 5.12 -16.23 6.94
CA LEU A 56 5.32 -17.30 5.94
C LEU A 56 4.70 -16.97 4.57
N ALA A 57 4.21 -15.74 4.40
CA ALA A 57 3.53 -15.29 3.19
C ALA A 57 2.42 -16.26 2.73
N HIS A 58 1.61 -16.78 3.64
CA HIS A 58 0.52 -17.70 3.32
C HIS A 58 -0.81 -16.94 3.16
N VAL A 59 -1.03 -16.35 1.97
CA VAL A 59 -2.16 -15.45 1.73
C VAL A 59 -3.54 -16.10 1.86
N GLU A 60 -3.64 -17.41 1.62
CA GLU A 60 -4.91 -18.14 1.74
C GLU A 60 -5.39 -18.23 3.19
N THR A 61 -4.47 -18.33 4.16
CA THR A 61 -4.83 -18.24 5.59
C THR A 61 -5.24 -16.82 5.95
N ILE A 62 -4.49 -15.82 5.47
CA ILE A 62 -4.84 -14.40 5.69
C ILE A 62 -6.26 -14.13 5.19
N ALA A 63 -6.55 -14.48 3.94
CA ALA A 63 -7.86 -14.24 3.33
C ALA A 63 -8.98 -15.00 4.06
N TYR A 64 -8.76 -16.27 4.41
CA TYR A 64 -9.74 -17.05 5.16
C TYR A 64 -10.03 -16.44 6.53
N MET A 65 -9.00 -16.15 7.32
CA MET A 65 -9.14 -15.56 8.65
C MET A 65 -9.83 -14.18 8.58
N TRP A 66 -9.46 -13.39 7.59
CA TRP A 66 -10.05 -12.07 7.36
C TRP A 66 -11.55 -12.16 7.13
N TYR A 67 -11.97 -12.96 6.14
CA TYR A 67 -13.38 -13.06 5.74
C TYR A 67 -14.26 -13.83 6.71
N GLN A 68 -13.73 -14.88 7.35
CA GLN A 68 -14.52 -15.76 8.23
C GLN A 68 -14.56 -15.29 9.68
N HIS A 69 -13.56 -14.53 10.12
CA HIS A 69 -13.42 -14.18 11.54
C HIS A 69 -13.28 -12.68 11.79
N VAL A 70 -12.41 -11.97 11.06
CA VAL A 70 -12.19 -10.53 11.30
C VAL A 70 -13.40 -9.71 10.87
N MET A 71 -13.81 -9.78 9.61
CA MET A 71 -14.89 -8.93 9.08
C MET A 71 -16.25 -9.17 9.75
N PRO A 72 -16.74 -10.41 9.93
CA PRO A 72 -18.09 -10.63 10.46
C PRO A 72 -18.24 -10.21 11.93
N ARG A 73 -17.12 -10.19 12.68
CA ARG A 73 -17.11 -9.92 14.13
C ARG A 73 -16.42 -8.61 14.48
N ARG A 74 -15.86 -7.90 13.48
CA ARG A 74 -15.04 -6.69 13.65
C ARG A 74 -13.95 -6.87 14.70
N LEU A 75 -13.25 -8.01 14.67
CA LEU A 75 -12.17 -8.27 15.62
C LEU A 75 -11.03 -7.29 15.37
N ALA A 76 -10.50 -6.69 16.44
CA ALA A 76 -9.33 -5.83 16.33
C ALA A 76 -8.15 -6.63 15.79
N VAL A 77 -7.38 -6.02 14.90
CA VAL A 77 -6.11 -6.55 14.39
C VAL A 77 -5.09 -5.43 14.55
N GLU A 78 -3.94 -5.76 15.10
CA GLU A 78 -2.86 -4.80 15.32
C GLU A 78 -2.40 -4.14 14.01
N GLY A 79 -2.09 -2.84 14.07
CA GLY A 79 -1.68 -2.05 12.91
C GLY A 79 -0.46 -2.61 12.16
N ARG A 80 0.58 -3.06 12.88
CA ARG A 80 1.77 -3.67 12.27
C ARG A 80 1.42 -4.95 11.52
N LEU A 81 0.62 -5.81 12.14
CA LEU A 81 0.15 -7.04 11.53
C LEU A 81 -0.69 -6.77 10.26
N LEU A 82 -1.51 -5.72 10.25
CA LEU A 82 -2.21 -5.28 9.04
C LEU A 82 -1.23 -4.87 7.92
N CYS A 83 -0.12 -4.21 8.25
CA CYS A 83 0.92 -3.83 7.28
C CYS A 83 1.59 -5.08 6.70
N ASP A 84 1.97 -6.04 7.53
CA ASP A 84 2.60 -7.29 7.09
C ASP A 84 1.65 -8.08 6.18
N MET A 85 0.38 -8.20 6.58
CA MET A 85 -0.67 -8.81 5.76
C MET A 85 -0.88 -8.08 4.43
N ALA A 86 -0.86 -6.74 4.43
CA ALA A 86 -1.00 -5.92 3.23
C ALA A 86 0.16 -6.19 2.26
N GLY A 87 1.39 -6.28 2.75
CA GLY A 87 2.57 -6.62 1.96
C GLY A 87 2.42 -7.98 1.28
N VAL A 88 2.04 -9.03 2.03
CA VAL A 88 1.79 -10.36 1.46
C VAL A 88 0.69 -10.31 0.39
N ALA A 89 -0.42 -9.62 0.67
CA ALA A 89 -1.53 -9.50 -0.26
C ALA A 89 -1.14 -8.76 -1.56
N LEU A 90 -0.32 -7.72 -1.46
CA LEU A 90 0.23 -7.00 -2.61
C LEU A 90 1.07 -7.93 -3.48
N HIS A 91 1.90 -8.79 -2.88
CA HIS A 91 2.80 -9.67 -3.62
C HIS A 91 2.12 -10.89 -4.23
N GLN A 92 1.03 -11.40 -3.63
CA GLN A 92 0.32 -12.63 -4.02
C GLN A 92 -1.06 -12.38 -4.67
N ASP A 93 -1.19 -11.27 -5.41
CA ASP A 93 -2.35 -10.94 -6.24
C ASP A 93 -3.71 -10.86 -5.52
N LYS A 94 -3.74 -10.70 -4.19
CA LYS A 94 -4.96 -10.38 -3.43
C LYS A 94 -5.12 -8.87 -3.27
N LEU A 95 -5.12 -8.16 -4.40
CA LEU A 95 -4.99 -6.69 -4.47
C LEU A 95 -6.19 -5.91 -3.90
N PHE A 96 -7.30 -6.59 -3.60
CA PHE A 96 -8.46 -6.00 -2.92
C PHE A 96 -8.29 -5.91 -1.40
N LEU A 97 -7.44 -6.74 -0.79
CA LEU A 97 -7.28 -6.80 0.66
C LEU A 97 -6.66 -5.53 1.27
N PRO A 98 -5.61 -4.91 0.69
CA PRO A 98 -5.01 -3.71 1.28
C PRO A 98 -6.00 -2.57 1.56
N ALA A 99 -6.96 -2.34 0.66
CA ALA A 99 -8.00 -1.34 0.88
C ALA A 99 -8.90 -1.69 2.09
N GLN A 100 -9.20 -2.97 2.30
CA GLN A 100 -9.98 -3.42 3.45
C GLN A 100 -9.20 -3.30 4.76
N PHE A 101 -7.89 -3.59 4.73
CA PHE A 101 -7.02 -3.45 5.90
C PHE A 101 -6.89 -2.00 6.35
N LEU A 102 -6.75 -1.06 5.40
CA LEU A 102 -6.76 0.36 5.69
C LEU A 102 -8.09 0.80 6.33
N LEU A 103 -9.22 0.41 5.73
CA LEU A 103 -10.55 0.73 6.28
C LEU A 103 -10.74 0.16 7.69
N HIS A 104 -10.24 -1.04 7.94
CA HIS A 104 -10.28 -1.66 9.26
C HIS A 104 -9.44 -0.88 10.28
N HIS A 105 -8.21 -0.50 9.94
CA HIS A 105 -7.37 0.33 10.81
C HIS A 105 -8.06 1.67 11.14
N GLN A 106 -8.63 2.33 10.14
CA GLN A 106 -9.34 3.61 10.30
C GLN A 106 -10.64 3.52 11.11
N ALA A 107 -11.29 2.34 11.10
CA ALA A 107 -12.50 2.09 11.88
C ALA A 107 -12.20 1.70 13.35
N MET A 108 -11.05 1.07 13.61
CA MET A 108 -10.70 0.54 14.92
C MET A 108 -9.80 1.47 15.75
N GLY A 109 -9.17 2.48 15.14
CA GLY A 109 -8.29 3.44 15.82
C GLY A 109 -9.04 4.65 16.39
N PRO A 110 -9.14 4.82 17.73
CA PRO A 110 -9.65 6.07 18.33
C PRO A 110 -8.63 7.22 18.28
N ASP A 111 -7.35 6.90 18.12
CA ASP A 111 -6.21 7.80 18.26
C ASP A 111 -5.55 8.11 16.90
N ARG A 112 -6.27 8.87 16.07
CA ARG A 112 -5.77 9.29 14.75
C ARG A 112 -4.62 10.27 14.92
N GLY A 113 -3.40 9.87 14.52
CA GLY A 113 -2.26 10.79 14.39
C GLY A 113 -1.69 11.30 15.71
N THR A 114 -2.02 10.67 16.84
CA THR A 114 -1.46 11.04 18.15
C THR A 114 -0.17 10.30 18.47
N SER A 115 0.08 9.13 17.87
CA SER A 115 1.32 8.36 18.05
C SER A 115 2.11 8.18 16.74
N PRO A 116 3.46 8.32 16.77
CA PRO A 116 4.32 8.08 15.60
C PRO A 116 4.16 6.68 14.99
N GLU A 117 3.74 5.71 15.79
CA GLU A 117 3.50 4.34 15.32
C GLU A 117 2.21 4.23 14.51
N SER A 118 1.10 4.82 14.99
CA SER A 118 -0.13 4.89 14.21
C SER A 118 0.09 5.65 12.90
N GLU A 119 0.95 6.66 12.93
CA GLU A 119 1.37 7.38 11.74
C GLU A 119 2.10 6.49 10.72
N ALA A 120 3.07 5.70 11.17
CA ALA A 120 3.80 4.80 10.31
C ALA A 120 2.87 3.73 9.70
N VAL A 121 1.95 3.17 10.49
CA VAL A 121 0.97 2.18 10.04
C VAL A 121 0.03 2.77 8.98
N GLU A 122 -0.56 3.94 9.24
CA GLU A 122 -1.47 4.58 8.28
C GLU A 122 -0.73 4.92 6.97
N PHE A 123 0.52 5.38 7.05
CA PHE A 123 1.34 5.62 5.85
C PHE A 123 1.54 4.33 5.05
N GLU A 124 1.96 3.25 5.71
CA GLU A 124 2.26 1.99 5.04
C GLU A 124 1.02 1.35 4.41
N LEU A 125 -0.12 1.34 5.11
CA LEU A 125 -1.37 0.81 4.56
C LEU A 125 -1.85 1.60 3.34
N ARG A 126 -1.73 2.93 3.36
CA ARG A 126 -2.05 3.78 2.20
C ARG A 126 -1.08 3.56 1.04
N ARG A 127 0.22 3.46 1.33
CA ARG A 127 1.26 3.14 0.33
C ARG A 127 0.94 1.82 -0.38
N VAL A 128 0.67 0.77 0.38
CA VAL A 128 0.34 -0.55 -0.18
C VAL A 128 -0.97 -0.52 -0.97
N LYS A 129 -1.98 0.23 -0.53
CA LYS A 129 -3.24 0.42 -1.29
C LYS A 129 -2.98 1.07 -2.66
N VAL A 130 -2.16 2.12 -2.72
CA VAL A 130 -1.79 2.77 -3.99
C VAL A 130 -1.06 1.79 -4.90
N GLU A 131 -0.08 1.05 -4.36
CA GLU A 131 0.68 0.07 -5.13
C GLU A 131 -0.19 -1.10 -5.61
N ALA A 132 -1.15 -1.55 -4.80
CA ALA A 132 -2.10 -2.58 -5.19
C ALA A 132 -3.02 -2.12 -6.33
N PHE A 133 -3.47 -0.86 -6.31
CA PHE A 133 -4.23 -0.27 -7.40
C PHE A 133 -3.38 -0.16 -8.68
N ALA A 134 -2.15 0.34 -8.56
CA ALA A 134 -1.22 0.48 -9.69
C ALA A 134 -0.92 -0.88 -10.34
N ARG A 135 -0.66 -1.91 -9.52
CA ARG A 135 -0.43 -3.31 -9.96
C ARG A 135 -1.68 -3.92 -10.56
N GLY A 136 -2.86 -3.77 -9.93
CA GLY A 136 -4.08 -4.46 -10.36
C GLY A 136 -4.63 -3.95 -11.68
N THR A 137 -4.40 -2.67 -11.97
CA THR A 137 -4.91 -2.04 -13.20
C THR A 137 -3.87 -1.97 -14.32
N MET A 138 -2.63 -2.45 -14.14
CA MET A 138 -1.52 -2.47 -15.13
C MET A 138 -1.69 -1.44 -16.27
N HIS A 139 -2.15 -1.90 -17.45
CA HIS A 139 -2.37 -1.12 -18.67
C HIS A 139 -3.84 -0.73 -18.92
N SER A 140 -4.78 -1.21 -18.11
CA SER A 140 -6.22 -0.95 -18.28
C SER A 140 -6.64 0.43 -17.75
N THR A 141 -5.73 1.18 -17.15
CA THR A 141 -6.02 2.48 -16.54
C THR A 141 -4.87 3.43 -16.83
N ALA A 142 -5.21 4.62 -17.33
CA ALA A 142 -4.25 5.65 -17.65
C ALA A 142 -3.44 6.07 -16.42
N LEU A 143 -2.17 6.46 -16.62
CA LEU A 143 -1.29 6.92 -15.55
C LEU A 143 -1.93 8.03 -14.71
N ARG A 144 -2.66 8.95 -15.34
CA ARG A 144 -3.36 10.05 -14.67
C ARG A 144 -4.31 9.57 -13.57
N GLU A 145 -5.07 8.50 -13.81
CA GLU A 145 -6.00 7.96 -12.81
C GLU A 145 -5.26 7.25 -11.68
N LYS A 146 -4.15 6.55 -11.99
CA LYS A 146 -3.27 5.98 -10.94
C LYS A 146 -2.67 7.08 -10.05
N TRP A 147 -2.25 8.19 -10.66
CA TRP A 147 -1.72 9.35 -9.94
C TRP A 147 -2.79 10.05 -9.10
N LYS A 148 -4.03 10.11 -9.58
CA LYS A 148 -5.16 10.61 -8.80
C LYS A 148 -5.39 9.78 -7.54
N VAL A 149 -5.34 8.45 -7.64
CA VAL A 149 -5.42 7.56 -6.47
C VAL A 149 -4.24 7.82 -5.52
N PHE A 150 -3.02 7.96 -6.05
CA PHE A 150 -1.87 8.36 -5.24
C PHE A 150 -2.14 9.64 -4.44
N LEU A 151 -2.63 10.69 -5.10
CA LEU A 151 -2.93 11.96 -4.43
C LEU A 151 -4.03 11.81 -3.38
N GLN A 152 -5.11 11.09 -3.67
CA GLN A 152 -6.19 10.86 -2.70
C GLN A 152 -5.68 10.23 -1.40
N GLU A 153 -4.77 9.26 -1.50
CA GLU A 153 -4.27 8.53 -0.35
C GLU A 153 -3.08 9.25 0.33
N MET A 154 -2.09 9.70 -0.43
CA MET A 154 -0.80 10.16 0.11
C MET A 154 -0.74 11.67 0.34
N ASP A 155 -1.44 12.47 -0.47
CA ASP A 155 -1.37 13.94 -0.39
C ASP A 155 -2.05 14.50 0.86
N THR A 156 -2.95 13.72 1.46
CA THR A 156 -3.68 14.09 2.67
C THR A 156 -2.95 13.73 3.96
N LEU A 157 -1.79 13.05 3.88
CA LEU A 157 -0.99 12.72 5.06
C LEU A 157 -0.22 13.96 5.55
N PRO A 158 -0.42 14.41 6.80
CA PRO A 158 0.31 15.55 7.35
C PRO A 158 1.77 15.17 7.62
N GLY A 159 2.72 16.02 7.21
CA GLY A 159 4.07 16.13 7.79
C GLY A 159 4.88 14.83 7.98
N ARG A 160 4.82 13.91 7.02
CA ARG A 160 5.47 12.57 7.10
C ARG A 160 6.68 12.47 6.16
N PRO A 161 7.58 11.46 6.35
CA PRO A 161 8.90 11.47 5.74
C PRO A 161 8.85 11.65 4.22
N PRO A 162 9.93 12.17 3.62
CA PRO A 162 10.00 12.42 2.19
C PRO A 162 9.51 11.20 1.41
N LEU A 163 8.51 11.41 0.55
CA LEU A 163 8.03 10.36 -0.34
C LEU A 163 9.16 9.98 -1.29
N ARG A 164 9.50 8.69 -1.35
CA ARG A 164 10.59 8.21 -2.22
C ARG A 164 10.07 7.34 -3.34
N LEU A 165 10.64 7.51 -4.54
CA LEU A 165 10.23 6.76 -5.73
C LEU A 165 10.36 5.24 -5.54
N ARG A 166 11.39 4.83 -4.79
CA ARG A 166 11.66 3.41 -4.48
C ARG A 166 10.55 2.75 -3.64
N ASP A 167 9.77 3.54 -2.92
CA ASP A 167 8.68 3.05 -2.06
C ASP A 167 7.41 2.75 -2.89
N PHE A 168 7.38 3.16 -4.16
CA PHE A 168 6.28 3.00 -5.11
C PHE A 168 6.71 2.32 -6.43
N PRO A 169 7.23 1.08 -6.40
CA PRO A 169 7.76 0.41 -7.59
C PRO A 169 6.72 0.18 -8.69
N GLN A 170 5.47 -0.13 -8.36
CA GLN A 170 4.40 -0.36 -9.36
C GLN A 170 3.93 0.95 -9.99
N LEU A 171 3.82 2.02 -9.19
CA LEU A 171 3.54 3.35 -9.73
C LEU A 171 4.68 3.83 -10.64
N ALA A 172 5.94 3.66 -10.23
CA ALA A 172 7.10 3.97 -11.06
C ALA A 172 7.08 3.19 -12.38
N LYS A 173 6.78 1.88 -12.33
CA LYS A 173 6.61 1.05 -13.53
C LYS A 173 5.51 1.59 -14.45
N ALA A 174 4.38 2.04 -13.90
CA ALA A 174 3.32 2.65 -14.68
C ALA A 174 3.77 3.95 -15.38
N VAL A 175 4.64 4.74 -14.74
CA VAL A 175 5.28 5.90 -15.38
C VAL A 175 6.16 5.48 -16.56
N GLY A 176 6.93 4.41 -16.42
CA GLY A 176 7.74 3.88 -17.52
C GLY A 176 6.90 3.40 -18.71
N VAL A 177 5.77 2.74 -18.46
CA VAL A 177 4.83 2.34 -19.51
C VAL A 177 4.26 3.56 -20.22
N ALA A 178 3.82 4.57 -19.47
CA ALA A 178 3.30 5.81 -20.02
C ALA A 178 4.36 6.61 -20.79
N ALA A 179 5.64 6.56 -20.38
CA ALA A 179 6.73 7.20 -21.11
C ALA A 179 6.95 6.62 -22.51
N GLY A 180 6.68 5.31 -22.70
CA GLY A 180 6.64 4.68 -24.02
C GLY A 180 5.45 5.11 -24.89
N GLN A 181 4.43 5.72 -24.28
CA GLN A 181 3.22 6.21 -24.94
C GLN A 181 3.18 7.75 -24.86
N GLN A 182 3.78 8.42 -25.85
CA GLN A 182 3.88 9.90 -25.93
C GLN A 182 2.62 10.69 -25.49
N PRO A 183 1.38 10.27 -25.80
CA PRO A 183 0.17 10.96 -25.33
C PRO A 183 -0.02 10.92 -23.81
N GLU A 184 0.28 9.78 -23.16
CA GLU A 184 0.13 9.61 -21.71
C GLU A 184 1.19 10.40 -20.93
N LEU A 185 2.43 10.39 -21.41
CA LEU A 185 3.49 11.21 -20.85
C LEU A 185 3.13 12.70 -20.93
N THR A 186 2.62 13.15 -22.09
CA THR A 186 2.19 14.54 -22.27
C THR A 186 1.03 14.90 -21.35
N GLY A 187 0.05 14.01 -21.17
CA GLY A 187 -1.04 14.20 -20.22
C GLY A 187 -0.58 14.28 -18.76
N THR A 188 0.48 13.55 -18.43
CA THR A 188 1.11 13.57 -17.10
C THR A 188 1.89 14.86 -16.88
N LEU A 189 2.68 15.28 -17.87
CA LEU A 189 3.38 16.57 -17.84
C LEU A 189 2.41 17.76 -17.80
N ALA A 190 1.21 17.62 -18.36
CA ALA A 190 0.17 18.65 -18.25
C ALA A 190 -0.31 18.88 -16.80
N LEU A 191 -0.12 17.90 -15.90
CA LEU A 191 -0.35 18.10 -14.46
C LEU A 191 0.61 19.13 -13.87
N PHE A 192 1.75 19.39 -14.52
CA PHE A 192 2.70 20.40 -14.07
C PHE A 192 2.32 21.83 -14.45
N GLY A 193 1.33 22.08 -15.31
CA GLY A 193 1.07 23.47 -15.71
C GLY A 193 -0.30 23.82 -16.30
N ARG A 194 -0.99 22.88 -16.96
CA ARG A 194 -2.29 23.19 -17.62
C ARG A 194 -3.50 22.94 -16.73
N GLN A 195 -3.35 22.12 -15.70
CA GLN A 195 -4.38 21.86 -14.70
C GLN A 195 -3.72 21.88 -13.33
N PRO A 196 -3.70 23.03 -12.62
CA PRO A 196 -3.13 23.08 -11.29
C PRO A 196 -3.98 22.18 -10.38
N VAL A 197 -3.50 20.97 -10.13
CA VAL A 197 -4.04 20.14 -9.06
C VAL A 197 -3.59 20.78 -7.77
N VAL A 198 -4.53 21.03 -6.86
CA VAL A 198 -4.19 21.51 -5.51
C VAL A 198 -3.54 20.34 -4.78
N VAL A 199 -2.21 20.35 -4.75
CA VAL A 199 -1.37 19.38 -4.05
C VAL A 199 -1.01 19.97 -2.69
N LYS A 200 -1.39 19.27 -1.62
CA LYS A 200 -1.19 19.70 -0.23
C LYS A 200 0.16 19.24 0.32
N ASN A 201 0.64 18.08 -0.12
CA ASN A 201 1.90 17.52 0.32
C ASN A 201 3.04 17.96 -0.62
N GLU A 202 4.03 18.64 -0.06
CA GLU A 202 5.18 19.19 -0.77
C GLU A 202 6.01 18.12 -1.53
N TRP A 203 5.91 16.84 -1.15
CA TRP A 203 6.66 15.73 -1.73
C TRP A 203 5.94 15.03 -2.89
N SER A 204 4.63 15.21 -3.03
CA SER A 204 3.82 14.52 -4.06
C SER A 204 4.29 14.88 -5.48
N LEU A 205 4.43 16.18 -5.79
CA LEU A 205 4.85 16.64 -7.12
C LEU A 205 6.33 16.32 -7.42
N PRO A 206 7.28 16.52 -6.49
CA PRO A 206 8.66 16.05 -6.65
C PRO A 206 8.77 14.55 -6.91
N LEU A 207 7.92 13.72 -6.29
CA LEU A 207 7.88 12.28 -6.56
C LEU A 207 7.46 11.98 -8.02
N LEU A 208 6.42 12.65 -8.52
CA LEU A 208 6.01 12.52 -9.92
C LEU A 208 7.13 12.92 -10.87
N LEU A 209 7.78 14.06 -10.58
CA LEU A 209 8.92 14.54 -11.34
C LEU A 209 10.05 13.50 -11.36
N ALA A 210 10.41 12.94 -10.20
CA ALA A 210 11.42 11.89 -10.10
C ALA A 210 11.06 10.67 -10.95
N GLY A 211 9.81 10.21 -10.91
CA GLY A 211 9.32 9.11 -11.73
C GLY A 211 9.42 9.40 -13.23
N VAL A 212 9.02 10.60 -13.67
CA VAL A 212 9.12 11.00 -15.07
C VAL A 212 10.58 11.09 -15.52
N LEU A 213 11.43 11.76 -14.74
CA LEU A 213 12.86 11.91 -15.03
C LEU A 213 13.61 10.58 -15.03
N TRP A 214 13.13 9.58 -14.30
CA TRP A 214 13.68 8.23 -14.37
C TRP A 214 13.49 7.59 -15.75
N HIS A 215 12.41 7.94 -16.46
CA HIS A 215 12.00 7.29 -17.71
C HIS A 215 12.16 8.12 -18.98
N VAL A 216 12.52 9.41 -18.90
CA VAL A 216 12.79 10.22 -20.12
C VAL A 216 13.98 9.65 -20.93
N PRO A 217 13.94 9.71 -22.27
CA PRO A 217 14.95 9.08 -23.13
C PRO A 217 16.32 9.76 -23.11
N GLY A 218 16.40 11.05 -22.76
CA GLY A 218 17.68 11.77 -22.79
C GLY A 218 17.67 13.15 -22.13
N PRO A 219 18.84 13.80 -22.05
CA PRO A 219 19.04 15.04 -21.28
C PRO A 219 18.24 16.23 -21.81
N ALA A 220 18.03 16.34 -23.13
CA ALA A 220 17.24 17.42 -23.72
C ALA A 220 15.79 17.40 -23.23
N GLN A 221 15.17 16.22 -23.19
CA GLN A 221 13.80 16.07 -22.69
C GLN A 221 13.74 16.25 -21.17
N ALA A 222 14.74 15.75 -20.42
CA ALA A 222 14.85 15.99 -18.99
C ALA A 222 14.88 17.49 -18.64
N ARG A 223 15.71 18.28 -19.34
CA ARG A 223 15.79 19.74 -19.17
C ARG A 223 14.46 20.44 -19.44
N ARG A 224 13.74 20.01 -20.48
CA ARG A 224 12.41 20.55 -20.79
C ARG A 224 11.42 20.28 -19.66
N VAL A 225 11.36 19.05 -19.15
CA VAL A 225 10.48 18.67 -18.04
C VAL A 225 10.83 19.45 -16.77
N LEU A 226 12.12 19.61 -16.47
CA LEU A 226 12.59 20.41 -15.34
C LEU A 226 12.20 21.90 -15.47
N ALA A 227 12.33 22.47 -16.66
CA ALA A 227 11.96 23.85 -16.92
C ALA A 227 10.43 24.06 -16.78
N GLU A 228 9.62 23.15 -17.32
CA GLU A 228 8.15 23.18 -17.18
C GLU A 228 7.75 23.07 -15.69
N PHE A 229 8.37 22.16 -14.94
CA PHE A 229 8.13 22.02 -13.50
C PHE A 229 8.51 23.27 -12.71
N GLY A 230 9.72 23.81 -12.94
CA GLY A 230 10.26 24.96 -12.22
C GLY A 230 9.50 26.27 -12.50
N GLN A 231 8.87 26.40 -13.67
CA GLN A 231 8.00 27.54 -13.97
C GLN A 231 6.73 27.54 -13.10
N CYS A 232 6.18 26.36 -12.81
CA CYS A 232 4.89 26.23 -12.12
C CYS A 232 5.01 25.99 -10.61
N TYR A 233 6.10 25.39 -10.14
CA TYR A 233 6.25 24.97 -8.73
C TYR A 233 7.60 25.36 -8.13
N ARG A 234 7.82 26.67 -7.99
CA ARG A 234 9.03 27.22 -7.35
C ARG A 234 9.06 26.93 -5.85
N GLY A 235 10.22 26.51 -5.36
CA GLY A 235 10.48 26.33 -3.92
C GLY A 235 10.05 24.97 -3.34
N LEU A 236 9.54 24.04 -4.15
CA LEU A 236 9.30 22.67 -3.69
C LEU A 236 10.61 21.89 -3.53
N PRO A 237 10.71 21.00 -2.52
CA PRO A 237 11.92 20.21 -2.28
C PRO A 237 12.15 19.18 -3.40
N LEU A 238 13.35 19.14 -3.96
CA LEU A 238 13.69 18.27 -5.10
C LEU A 238 14.51 17.02 -4.71
N VAL A 239 14.60 16.66 -3.42
CA VAL A 239 15.54 15.64 -2.89
C VAL A 239 15.62 14.36 -3.73
N ASP A 240 14.48 13.76 -4.08
CA ASP A 240 14.45 12.51 -4.86
C ASP A 240 14.70 12.75 -6.37
N ALA A 241 14.20 13.86 -6.91
CA ALA A 241 14.47 14.27 -8.29
C ALA A 241 15.96 14.59 -8.49
N GLU A 242 16.62 15.25 -7.55
CA GLU A 242 18.06 15.51 -7.53
C GLU A 242 18.87 14.21 -7.56
N LEU A 243 18.45 13.20 -6.81
CA LEU A 243 19.11 11.89 -6.81
C LEU A 243 18.98 11.20 -8.18
N VAL A 244 17.80 11.27 -8.81
CA VAL A 244 17.59 10.77 -10.19
C VAL A 244 18.46 11.55 -11.17
N ILE A 245 18.50 12.88 -11.06
CA ILE A 245 19.30 13.77 -11.90
C ILE A 245 20.79 13.42 -11.80
N LYS A 246 21.33 13.33 -10.57
CA LYS A 246 22.73 12.95 -10.32
C LYS A 246 23.05 11.59 -10.91
N ARG A 247 22.20 10.59 -10.69
CA ARG A 247 22.40 9.22 -11.22
C ARG A 247 22.39 9.15 -12.74
N ARG A 248 21.57 9.98 -13.40
CA ARG A 248 21.48 10.03 -14.85
C ARG A 248 22.46 11.01 -15.49
N GLY A 249 23.29 11.68 -14.69
CA GLY A 249 24.28 12.65 -15.17
C GLY A 249 23.65 13.91 -15.78
N PHE A 250 22.46 14.30 -15.33
CA PHE A 250 21.84 15.55 -15.77
C PHE A 250 22.45 16.72 -15.01
N GLU A 251 22.78 17.79 -15.72
CA GLU A 251 23.18 19.07 -15.10
C GLU A 251 21.92 19.87 -14.78
N ILE A 252 21.77 20.27 -13.51
CA ILE A 252 20.78 21.28 -13.11
C ILE A 252 21.53 22.61 -13.03
N ASN A 253 21.36 23.45 -14.04
CA ASN A 253 21.63 24.88 -13.85
C ASN A 253 20.36 25.44 -13.21
N VAL A 254 20.39 25.62 -11.88
CA VAL A 254 19.33 26.29 -11.13
C VAL A 254 19.41 27.79 -11.40
#